data_AF-A0A482Y6R6-F1
#
_entry.id   AF-A0A482Y6R6-F1
#
_cell.length_a   1.000
_cell.length_b   1.000
_cell.length_c   1.000
_cell.angle_alpha   90.00
_cell.angle_beta   90.00
_cell.angle_gamma   90.00
#
_symmetry.space_group_name_H-M   'P 1'
#
loop_
_entity.id
_entity.type
_entity.pdbx_description
1 polymer ?
#
loop_
_entity_poly.entity_id
_entity_poly.type
_entity_poly.pdbx_seq_one_letter_code
_entity_poly.pdbx_strand_id
1 'polypeptide(L)'
;MGESALLSTGFLALTGAVLTAHSAPATGYELSLYTGTPLSFWALFGCVLLISLLVSLEATTDWYRRLALGLGGGAAMAFVGLPVLRGYRFYGAGDALTHLGWMRSIQSGVLSPTELKYPALHTVTILLESTVGIDLTQAALLVVVLLACLFCTFVALSTAAIFESRYSTAIGAFSAFLLLPVTNLSTYIIPHAMSQAILFSSVVLYLLLRVIFCPSSRRALSAVGTLFAVTSVALVFYHPQLAAHFLVVCLGICALQLLYRRYRTTHPIADHRPIYGQTLILAGAFLIWTTTHDYFTGAVRYAVSSAVRYFVGDTTAAASAQSQSASLNELGASVAELFLKLFGSSLVFMALVGLLVLWTLRESDGTVMRKTHGVIPYFIAGLVGLAGLFALYFFGSYSGMYFRVFGFMMLFITVLGAVAIAYGMSAFTRARPSGSLHSIVTAGFGLVLLLSLIAVFPSPYIYSASPHVTEMSMTGHETAFENQDADVTFVGIRAGPNRYADAMSGKLDRTRQYSGVTGDEITDGIPRQYSGDRYLTVTESDWQREVRAYHELRYTRSQLSSISSQGGVNRVQSNGEFTLYYVHGTAE
;
A
#
# COMPACT_ATOMS: atom_id res chain seq x y z
N MET A 1 -36.06 -3.06 12.75
CA MET A 1 -35.98 -3.99 11.60
C MET A 1 -35.25 -5.24 12.05
N GLY A 2 -35.66 -6.43 11.60
CA GLY A 2 -34.91 -7.66 11.90
C GLY A 2 -33.58 -7.73 11.13
N GLU A 3 -32.66 -8.59 11.57
CA GLU A 3 -31.31 -8.76 10.97
C GLU A 3 -31.38 -9.10 9.47
N SER A 4 -32.30 -9.99 9.07
CA SER A 4 -32.53 -10.31 7.66
C SER A 4 -32.89 -9.08 6.83
N ALA A 5 -33.76 -8.20 7.35
CA ALA A 5 -34.18 -7.00 6.63
C ALA A 5 -33.03 -5.99 6.52
N LEU A 6 -32.23 -5.82 7.59
CA LEU A 6 -31.04 -4.97 7.56
C LEU A 6 -30.02 -5.47 6.54
N LEU A 7 -29.72 -6.78 6.54
CA LEU A 7 -28.77 -7.36 5.60
C LEU A 7 -29.26 -7.28 4.15
N SER A 8 -30.54 -7.53 3.89
CA SER A 8 -31.12 -7.34 2.55
C SER A 8 -30.97 -5.89 2.08
N THR A 9 -31.28 -4.91 2.93
CA THR A 9 -31.04 -3.48 2.64
C THR A 9 -29.56 -3.21 2.38
N GLY A 10 -28.67 -3.80 3.19
CA GLY A 10 -27.22 -3.70 3.03
C GLY A 10 -26.74 -4.21 1.67
N PHE A 11 -27.12 -5.43 1.28
CA PHE A 11 -26.72 -5.99 -0.02
C PHE A 11 -27.31 -5.21 -1.20
N LEU A 12 -28.55 -4.72 -1.09
CA LEU A 12 -29.13 -3.82 -2.10
C LEU A 12 -28.35 -2.50 -2.20
N ALA A 13 -27.97 -1.92 -1.06
CA ALA A 13 -27.14 -0.71 -1.02
C ALA A 13 -25.75 -0.96 -1.61
N LEU A 14 -25.13 -2.12 -1.36
CA LEU A 14 -23.85 -2.48 -1.96
C LEU A 14 -23.95 -2.60 -3.48
N THR A 15 -24.97 -3.32 -3.97
CA THR A 15 -25.24 -3.41 -5.41
C THR A 15 -25.47 -2.03 -6.01
N GLY A 16 -26.29 -1.20 -5.35
CA GLY A 16 -26.52 0.18 -5.77
C GLY A 16 -25.25 1.01 -5.82
N ALA A 17 -24.37 0.90 -4.82
CA ALA A 17 -23.09 1.61 -4.80
C ALA A 17 -22.21 1.18 -5.99
N VAL A 18 -22.03 -0.14 -6.19
CA VAL A 18 -21.23 -0.65 -7.31
C VAL A 18 -21.79 -0.17 -8.66
N LEU A 19 -23.11 -0.24 -8.84
CA LEU A 19 -23.77 0.22 -10.07
C LEU A 19 -23.63 1.72 -10.27
N THR A 20 -23.77 2.55 -9.24
CA THR A 20 -23.64 4.01 -9.37
C THR A 20 -22.22 4.40 -9.77
N ALA A 21 -21.20 3.80 -9.14
CA ALA A 21 -19.81 4.02 -9.54
C ALA A 21 -19.55 3.56 -10.98
N HIS A 22 -20.05 2.38 -11.36
CA HIS A 22 -19.86 1.82 -12.70
C HIS A 22 -20.58 2.60 -13.80
N SER A 23 -21.79 3.10 -13.52
CA SER A 23 -22.61 3.86 -14.46
C SER A 23 -22.10 5.28 -14.74
N ALA A 24 -21.09 5.74 -14.01
CA ALA A 24 -20.50 7.05 -14.17
C ALA A 24 -19.00 6.90 -14.46
N PRO A 25 -18.55 6.28 -15.57
CA PRO A 25 -17.12 6.06 -15.85
C PRO A 25 -16.33 7.37 -15.94
N ALA A 26 -15.01 7.31 -15.76
CA ALA A 26 -14.15 8.49 -15.88
C ALA A 26 -14.05 8.91 -17.35
N THR A 27 -14.42 10.15 -17.64
CA THR A 27 -14.33 10.74 -18.99
C THR A 27 -13.00 11.44 -19.25
N GLY A 28 -12.15 11.54 -18.23
CA GLY A 28 -10.88 12.23 -18.26
C GLY A 28 -10.12 12.11 -16.94
N TYR A 29 -9.09 12.93 -16.77
CA TYR A 29 -8.24 12.92 -15.60
C TYR A 29 -9.03 13.39 -14.37
N GLU A 30 -8.97 12.58 -13.32
CA GLU A 30 -9.63 12.88 -12.07
C GLU A 30 -8.55 13.17 -11.03
N LEU A 31 -8.45 14.43 -10.61
CA LEU A 31 -7.50 14.88 -9.59
C LEU A 31 -7.65 14.14 -8.25
N SER A 32 -8.88 13.73 -7.93
CA SER A 32 -9.22 12.95 -6.76
C SER A 32 -10.33 11.96 -7.10
N LEU A 33 -10.07 10.69 -6.80
CA LEU A 33 -11.05 9.61 -6.94
C LEU A 33 -12.27 9.84 -6.04
N TYR A 34 -12.09 10.49 -4.89
CA TYR A 34 -13.20 10.81 -3.98
C TYR A 34 -14.19 11.79 -4.60
N THR A 35 -13.69 12.84 -5.24
CA THR A 35 -14.55 13.87 -5.88
C THR A 35 -15.04 13.45 -7.26
N GLY A 36 -14.30 12.58 -7.96
CA GLY A 36 -14.75 12.00 -9.23
C GLY A 36 -15.87 10.99 -9.06
N THR A 37 -15.94 10.32 -7.90
CA THR A 37 -16.97 9.30 -7.62
C THR A 37 -18.30 9.94 -7.17
N PRO A 38 -19.47 9.54 -7.72
CA PRO A 38 -20.75 10.14 -7.38
C PRO A 38 -21.10 10.10 -5.88
N LEU A 39 -21.77 11.15 -5.37
CA LEU A 39 -22.19 11.21 -3.96
C LEU A 39 -23.10 10.04 -3.54
N SER A 40 -23.90 9.52 -4.47
CA SER A 40 -24.76 8.36 -4.24
C SER A 40 -23.96 7.10 -3.88
N PHE A 41 -22.77 6.90 -4.47
CA PHE A 41 -21.86 5.82 -4.07
C PHE A 41 -21.49 5.96 -2.58
N TRP A 42 -21.05 7.15 -2.16
CA TRP A 42 -20.59 7.38 -0.78
C TRP A 42 -21.70 7.22 0.25
N ALA A 43 -22.92 7.69 -0.06
CA ALA A 43 -24.08 7.51 0.80
C ALA A 43 -24.44 6.02 0.97
N LEU A 44 -24.49 5.27 -0.14
CA LEU A 44 -24.79 3.84 -0.12
C LEU A 44 -23.66 3.04 0.56
N PHE A 45 -22.40 3.35 0.26
CA PHE A 45 -21.22 2.76 0.88
C PHE A 45 -21.22 2.96 2.41
N GLY A 46 -21.52 4.18 2.88
CA GLY A 46 -21.66 4.47 4.31
C GLY A 46 -22.76 3.64 4.96
N CYS A 47 -23.93 3.52 4.32
CA CYS A 47 -25.01 2.65 4.78
C CYS A 47 -24.59 1.18 4.87
N VAL A 48 -23.86 0.67 3.87
CA VAL A 48 -23.37 -0.71 3.86
C VAL A 48 -22.43 -0.98 5.03
N LEU A 49 -21.45 -0.11 5.25
CA LEU A 49 -20.49 -0.25 6.34
C LEU A 49 -21.17 -0.18 7.70
N LEU A 50 -22.11 0.74 7.89
CA LEU A 50 -22.87 0.86 9.13
C LEU A 50 -23.69 -0.40 9.43
N ILE A 51 -24.45 -0.89 8.45
CA ILE A 51 -25.26 -2.11 8.58
C ILE A 51 -24.36 -3.31 8.86
N SER A 52 -23.26 -3.46 8.09
CA SER A 52 -22.29 -4.53 8.28
C SER A 52 -21.71 -4.52 9.69
N LEU A 53 -21.30 -3.35 10.19
CA LEU A 53 -20.69 -3.21 11.51
C LEU A 53 -21.68 -3.55 12.63
N LEU A 54 -22.87 -2.95 12.59
CA LEU A 54 -23.93 -3.19 13.57
C LEU A 54 -24.30 -4.68 13.65
N VAL A 55 -24.64 -5.29 12.50
CA VAL A 55 -25.05 -6.70 12.47
C VAL A 55 -23.87 -7.60 12.86
N SER A 56 -22.64 -7.32 12.45
CA SER A 56 -21.48 -8.17 12.78
C SER A 56 -21.19 -8.25 14.29
N LEU A 57 -21.51 -7.20 15.05
CA LEU A 57 -21.28 -7.13 16.50
C LEU A 57 -22.47 -7.70 17.28
N GLU A 58 -23.70 -7.39 16.84
CA GLU A 58 -24.92 -7.72 17.56
C GLU A 58 -25.60 -9.01 17.10
N ALA A 59 -25.09 -9.66 16.04
CA ALA A 59 -25.76 -10.80 15.42
C ALA A 59 -26.15 -11.90 16.41
N THR A 60 -27.41 -12.34 16.32
CA THR A 60 -27.98 -13.42 17.13
C THR A 60 -27.48 -14.80 16.71
N THR A 61 -27.15 -14.96 15.43
CA THR A 61 -26.64 -16.22 14.86
C THR A 61 -25.34 -15.99 14.09
N ASP A 62 -24.51 -17.04 14.02
CA ASP A 62 -23.26 -16.99 13.26
C ASP A 62 -23.48 -16.80 11.76
N TRP A 63 -24.63 -17.26 11.23
CA TRP A 63 -24.98 -17.05 9.83
C TRP A 63 -25.14 -15.57 9.49
N TYR A 64 -25.91 -14.81 10.29
CA TYR A 64 -26.06 -13.37 10.08
C TYR A 64 -24.73 -12.63 10.25
N ARG A 65 -23.90 -13.05 11.21
CA ARG A 65 -22.55 -12.50 11.39
C ARG A 65 -21.70 -12.70 10.13
N ARG A 66 -21.69 -13.91 9.56
CA ARG A 66 -20.94 -14.22 8.33
C ARG A 66 -21.45 -13.41 7.14
N LEU A 67 -22.77 -13.26 6.99
CA LEU A 67 -23.35 -12.42 5.95
C LEU A 67 -22.97 -10.95 6.12
N ALA A 68 -23.00 -10.43 7.35
CA ALA A 68 -22.57 -9.07 7.65
C ALA A 68 -21.09 -8.85 7.31
N LEU A 69 -20.23 -9.82 7.60
CA LEU A 69 -18.82 -9.76 7.23
C LEU A 69 -18.60 -9.85 5.72
N GLY A 70 -19.38 -10.69 5.02
CA GLY A 70 -19.40 -10.73 3.56
C GLY A 70 -19.82 -9.39 2.95
N LEU A 71 -20.83 -8.75 3.54
CA LEU A 71 -21.31 -7.42 3.15
C LEU A 71 -20.22 -6.34 3.33
N GLY A 72 -19.57 -6.31 4.50
CA GLY A 72 -18.47 -5.37 4.78
C GLY A 72 -17.23 -5.62 3.92
N GLY A 73 -16.90 -6.90 3.70
CA GLY A 73 -15.83 -7.30 2.78
C GLY A 73 -16.13 -6.87 1.34
N GLY A 74 -17.37 -7.04 0.88
CA GLY A 74 -17.83 -6.55 -0.41
C GLY A 74 -17.69 -5.04 -0.55
N ALA A 75 -18.05 -4.28 0.48
CA ALA A 75 -17.83 -2.82 0.50
C ALA A 75 -16.34 -2.46 0.43
N ALA A 76 -15.49 -3.10 1.24
CA ALA A 76 -14.05 -2.86 1.22
C ALA A 76 -13.45 -3.14 -0.16
N MET A 77 -13.88 -4.21 -0.83
CA MET A 77 -13.42 -4.54 -2.19
C MET A 77 -13.97 -3.57 -3.24
N ALA A 78 -15.22 -3.12 -3.11
CA ALA A 78 -15.77 -2.08 -3.98
C ALA A 78 -14.98 -0.77 -3.85
N PHE A 79 -14.60 -0.39 -2.62
CA PHE A 79 -13.78 0.79 -2.35
C PHE A 79 -12.37 0.68 -2.95
N VAL A 80 -11.65 -0.41 -2.67
CA VAL A 80 -10.30 -0.67 -3.24
C VAL A 80 -10.38 -0.78 -4.77
N GLY A 81 -11.45 -1.37 -5.28
CA GLY A 81 -11.71 -1.56 -6.70
C GLY A 81 -12.31 -0.35 -7.41
N LEU A 82 -12.43 0.82 -6.77
CA LEU A 82 -12.99 2.01 -7.42
C LEU A 82 -12.31 2.36 -8.76
N PRO A 83 -10.97 2.28 -8.94
CA PRO A 83 -10.35 2.50 -10.24
C PRO A 83 -10.90 1.57 -11.34
N VAL A 84 -11.19 0.30 -11.00
CA VAL A 84 -11.78 -0.67 -11.92
C VAL A 84 -13.25 -0.32 -12.18
N LEU A 85 -14.04 -0.04 -11.13
CA LEU A 85 -15.45 0.30 -11.25
C LEU A 85 -15.66 1.56 -12.10
N ARG A 86 -14.81 2.58 -11.91
CA ARG A 86 -14.82 3.83 -12.67
C ARG A 86 -14.25 3.71 -14.09
N GLY A 87 -13.75 2.55 -14.48
CA GLY A 87 -13.21 2.32 -15.83
C GLY A 87 -11.91 3.07 -16.10
N TYR A 88 -11.07 3.26 -15.08
CA TYR A 88 -9.76 3.88 -15.30
C TYR A 88 -8.91 3.00 -16.22
N ARG A 89 -8.20 3.64 -17.17
CA ARG A 89 -7.24 2.91 -18.03
C ARG A 89 -6.16 2.26 -17.18
N PHE A 90 -5.55 3.02 -16.29
CA PHE A 90 -4.58 2.53 -15.32
C PHE A 90 -4.52 3.46 -14.10
N TYR A 91 -4.03 2.94 -12.98
CA TYR A 91 -3.92 3.70 -11.73
C TYR A 91 -2.51 3.53 -11.15
N GLY A 92 -1.67 4.55 -11.33
CA GLY A 92 -0.25 4.49 -11.00
C GLY A 92 0.66 5.17 -12.04
N ALA A 93 0.62 6.50 -12.16
CA ALA A 93 1.46 7.26 -13.10
C ALA A 93 2.99 7.24 -12.80
N GLY A 94 3.40 6.66 -11.67
CA GLY A 94 4.78 6.55 -11.24
C GLY A 94 5.44 5.23 -11.68
N ASP A 95 6.05 4.54 -10.71
CA ASP A 95 6.77 3.27 -10.94
C ASP A 95 5.88 2.16 -11.51
N ALA A 96 4.58 2.19 -11.24
CA ALA A 96 3.63 1.22 -11.75
C ALA A 96 3.56 1.20 -13.30
N LEU A 97 3.80 2.32 -13.98
CA LEU A 97 3.90 2.35 -15.45
C LEU A 97 5.16 1.63 -15.96
N THR A 98 6.29 1.73 -15.25
CA THR A 98 7.49 0.95 -15.57
C THR A 98 7.22 -0.54 -15.42
N HIS A 99 6.53 -0.94 -14.34
CA HIS A 99 6.08 -2.31 -14.15
C HIS A 99 5.17 -2.80 -15.29
N LEU A 100 4.25 -1.95 -15.77
CA LEU A 100 3.41 -2.27 -16.92
C LEU A 100 4.24 -2.55 -18.18
N GLY A 101 5.30 -1.75 -18.42
CA GLY A 101 6.25 -1.98 -19.51
C GLY A 101 6.95 -3.34 -19.39
N TRP A 102 7.43 -3.69 -18.18
CA TRP A 102 8.04 -5.01 -17.95
C TRP A 102 7.05 -6.16 -18.12
N MET A 103 5.77 -5.99 -17.74
CA MET A 103 4.74 -7.01 -18.01
C MET A 103 4.58 -7.24 -19.52
N ARG A 104 4.52 -6.17 -20.32
CA ARG A 104 4.44 -6.26 -21.78
C ARG A 104 5.66 -6.96 -22.38
N SER A 105 6.87 -6.65 -21.91
CA SER A 105 8.10 -7.31 -22.38
C SER A 105 8.18 -8.79 -22.00
N ILE A 106 7.65 -9.17 -20.83
CA ILE A 106 7.54 -10.59 -20.46
C ILE A 106 6.54 -11.28 -21.39
N GLN A 107 5.39 -10.65 -21.64
CA GLN A 107 4.35 -11.21 -22.50
C GLN A 107 4.82 -11.38 -23.95
N SER A 108 5.64 -10.45 -24.47
CA SER A 108 6.23 -10.55 -25.81
C SER A 108 7.46 -11.46 -25.90
N GLY A 109 7.93 -12.02 -24.78
CA GLY A 109 9.12 -12.87 -24.71
C GLY A 109 10.45 -12.13 -24.83
N VAL A 110 10.45 -10.79 -24.80
CA VAL A 110 11.66 -9.96 -24.84
C VAL A 110 12.41 -10.01 -23.51
N LEU A 111 11.68 -10.11 -22.39
CA LEU A 111 12.24 -10.12 -21.03
C LEU A 111 11.87 -11.43 -20.32
N SER A 112 12.85 -12.12 -19.74
CA SER A 112 12.57 -13.23 -18.83
C SER A 112 12.13 -12.71 -17.46
N PRO A 113 11.09 -13.29 -16.83
CA PRO A 113 10.74 -12.94 -15.45
C PRO A 113 11.92 -13.05 -14.47
N THR A 114 12.85 -13.97 -14.70
CA THR A 114 14.00 -14.19 -13.80
C THR A 114 15.03 -13.06 -13.82
N GLU A 115 14.99 -12.17 -14.80
CA GLU A 115 15.83 -10.97 -14.87
C GLU A 115 15.31 -9.86 -13.94
N LEU A 116 14.04 -9.93 -13.53
CA LEU A 116 13.46 -9.00 -12.58
C LEU A 116 13.77 -9.40 -11.15
N LYS A 117 14.11 -8.39 -10.33
CA LYS A 117 14.34 -8.54 -8.89
C LYS A 117 13.13 -9.09 -8.13
N TYR A 118 11.93 -8.80 -8.61
CA TYR A 118 10.64 -9.18 -8.01
C TYR A 118 9.61 -9.56 -9.09
N PRO A 119 9.66 -10.78 -9.63
CA PRO A 119 8.83 -11.17 -10.76
C PRO A 119 7.36 -11.38 -10.41
N ALA A 120 7.01 -11.66 -9.16
CA ALA A 120 5.70 -12.22 -8.83
C ALA A 120 4.52 -11.34 -9.24
N LEU A 121 4.61 -10.02 -9.04
CA LEU A 121 3.58 -9.06 -9.50
C LEU A 121 3.31 -9.23 -11.00
N HIS A 122 4.36 -9.25 -11.80
CA HIS A 122 4.27 -9.35 -13.26
C HIS A 122 3.69 -10.69 -13.69
N THR A 123 4.23 -11.80 -13.18
CA THR A 123 3.80 -13.15 -13.60
C THR A 123 2.38 -13.46 -13.14
N VAL A 124 1.97 -13.03 -11.94
CA VAL A 124 0.59 -13.20 -11.46
C VAL A 124 -0.38 -12.36 -12.29
N THR A 125 0.02 -11.16 -12.70
CA THR A 125 -0.81 -10.28 -13.53
C THR A 125 -1.01 -10.85 -14.93
N ILE A 126 0.07 -11.33 -15.57
CA ILE A 126 0.00 -11.98 -16.90
C ILE A 126 -0.81 -13.28 -16.83
N LEU A 127 -0.66 -14.07 -15.76
CA LEU A 127 -1.49 -15.26 -15.55
C LEU A 127 -2.97 -14.89 -15.43
N LEU A 128 -3.30 -13.84 -14.67
CA LEU A 128 -4.68 -13.39 -14.53
C LEU A 128 -5.24 -12.88 -15.86
N GLU A 129 -4.47 -12.07 -16.59
CA GLU A 129 -4.82 -11.57 -17.92
C GLU A 129 -5.15 -12.72 -18.87
N SER A 130 -4.22 -13.67 -19.04
CA SER A 130 -4.40 -14.82 -19.94
C SER A 130 -5.52 -15.77 -19.53
N THR A 131 -5.77 -15.92 -18.22
CA THR A 131 -6.83 -16.82 -17.72
C THR A 131 -8.22 -16.19 -17.86
N VAL A 132 -8.35 -14.89 -17.61
CA VAL A 132 -9.65 -14.19 -17.60
C VAL A 132 -9.98 -13.60 -18.97
N GLY A 133 -8.99 -13.30 -19.81
CA GLY A 133 -9.16 -12.71 -21.14
C GLY A 133 -9.49 -11.20 -21.09
N ILE A 134 -8.87 -10.46 -20.18
CA ILE A 134 -9.06 -8.99 -20.01
C ILE A 134 -7.78 -8.25 -20.36
N ASP A 135 -7.83 -6.92 -20.56
CA ASP A 135 -6.62 -6.13 -20.81
C ASP A 135 -5.62 -6.19 -19.64
N LEU A 136 -4.32 -6.18 -19.94
CA LEU A 136 -3.23 -6.27 -18.98
C LEU A 136 -3.28 -5.18 -17.89
N THR A 137 -3.70 -3.96 -18.23
CA THR A 137 -3.83 -2.89 -17.22
C THR A 137 -4.96 -3.18 -16.25
N GLN A 138 -6.08 -3.74 -16.73
CA GLN A 138 -7.19 -4.14 -15.86
C GLN A 138 -6.81 -5.35 -14.99
N ALA A 139 -6.09 -6.32 -15.54
CA ALA A 139 -5.56 -7.43 -14.77
C ALA A 139 -4.67 -6.94 -13.62
N ALA A 140 -3.79 -5.97 -13.87
CA ALA A 140 -2.92 -5.40 -12.84
C ALA A 140 -3.72 -4.74 -11.69
N LEU A 141 -4.80 -4.02 -12.02
CA LEU A 141 -5.68 -3.41 -11.01
C LEU A 141 -6.45 -4.47 -10.21
N LEU A 142 -6.96 -5.52 -10.87
CA LEU A 142 -7.62 -6.63 -10.20
C LEU A 142 -6.68 -7.41 -9.26
N VAL A 143 -5.41 -7.58 -9.61
CA VAL A 143 -4.42 -8.18 -8.70
C VAL A 143 -4.31 -7.39 -7.40
N VAL A 144 -4.37 -6.05 -7.45
CA VAL A 144 -4.38 -5.21 -6.24
C VAL A 144 -5.62 -5.49 -5.38
N VAL A 145 -6.81 -5.59 -6.00
CA VAL A 145 -8.06 -5.92 -5.31
C VAL A 145 -7.99 -7.32 -4.67
N LEU A 146 -7.48 -8.32 -5.41
CA LEU A 146 -7.32 -9.68 -4.92
C LEU A 146 -6.40 -9.74 -3.69
N LEU A 147 -5.28 -9.03 -3.72
CA LEU A 147 -4.35 -8.98 -2.59
C LEU A 147 -4.94 -8.23 -1.39
N ALA A 148 -5.73 -7.19 -1.61
CA ALA A 148 -6.47 -6.53 -0.53
C ALA A 148 -7.54 -7.46 0.08
N CYS A 149 -8.19 -8.30 -0.72
CA CYS A 149 -9.12 -9.32 -0.26
C CYS A 149 -8.43 -10.37 0.62
N LEU A 150 -7.27 -10.86 0.18
CA LEU A 150 -6.42 -11.76 0.97
C LEU A 150 -6.01 -11.09 2.28
N PHE A 151 -5.54 -9.85 2.24
CA PHE A 151 -5.21 -9.08 3.44
C PHE A 151 -6.39 -9.03 4.43
N CYS A 152 -7.57 -8.63 3.98
CA CYS A 152 -8.74 -8.53 4.84
C CYS A 152 -9.12 -9.87 5.48
N THR A 153 -9.09 -10.94 4.68
CA THR A 153 -9.45 -12.28 5.13
C THR A 153 -8.43 -12.82 6.13
N PHE A 154 -7.15 -12.77 5.80
CA PHE A 154 -6.12 -13.39 6.62
C PHE A 154 -5.75 -12.58 7.87
N VAL A 155 -5.99 -11.27 7.89
CA VAL A 155 -5.97 -10.48 9.14
C VAL A 155 -7.11 -10.92 10.07
N ALA A 156 -8.34 -11.05 9.56
CA ALA A 156 -9.47 -11.52 10.37
C ALA A 156 -9.24 -12.93 10.94
N LEU A 157 -8.72 -13.85 10.11
CA LEU A 157 -8.37 -15.21 10.53
C LEU A 157 -7.21 -15.24 11.52
N SER A 158 -6.20 -14.37 11.35
CA SER A 158 -5.08 -14.26 12.30
C SER A 158 -5.54 -13.79 13.67
N THR A 159 -6.42 -12.77 13.73
CA THR A 159 -7.00 -12.29 14.98
C THR A 159 -7.79 -13.40 15.69
N ALA A 160 -8.65 -14.13 14.96
CA ALA A 160 -9.41 -15.24 15.51
C ALA A 160 -8.54 -16.42 15.94
N ALA A 161 -7.42 -16.67 15.27
CA ALA A 161 -6.46 -17.71 15.65
C ALA A 161 -5.66 -17.36 16.91
N ILE A 162 -5.39 -16.08 17.16
CA ILE A 162 -4.66 -15.62 18.35
C ILE A 162 -5.58 -15.60 19.57
N PHE A 163 -6.81 -15.11 19.42
CA PHE A 163 -7.75 -14.96 20.52
C PHE A 163 -9.13 -15.45 20.11
N GLU A 164 -9.58 -16.56 20.69
CA GLU A 164 -10.90 -17.11 20.44
C GLU A 164 -11.99 -16.34 21.19
N SER A 165 -12.82 -15.61 20.44
CA SER A 165 -13.99 -14.91 20.95
C SER A 165 -15.01 -14.72 19.83
N ARG A 166 -16.28 -14.58 20.19
CA ARG A 166 -17.37 -14.25 19.26
C ARG A 166 -17.13 -12.95 18.48
N TYR A 167 -16.26 -12.08 18.99
CA TYR A 167 -15.93 -10.79 18.38
C TYR A 167 -14.71 -10.81 17.47
N SER A 168 -13.81 -11.79 17.61
CA SER A 168 -12.46 -11.72 17.04
C SER A 168 -12.45 -11.62 15.52
N THR A 169 -13.28 -12.40 14.83
CA THR A 169 -13.36 -12.36 13.36
C THR A 169 -13.92 -11.03 12.88
N ALA A 170 -14.94 -10.49 13.54
CA ALA A 170 -15.57 -9.23 13.15
C ALA A 170 -14.62 -8.05 13.35
N ILE A 171 -14.04 -7.93 14.55
CA ILE A 171 -13.07 -6.88 14.86
C ILE A 171 -11.84 -7.01 13.98
N GLY A 172 -11.36 -8.22 13.72
CA GLY A 172 -10.26 -8.48 12.80
C GLY A 172 -10.57 -8.00 11.38
N ALA A 173 -11.75 -8.29 10.84
CA ALA A 173 -12.17 -7.84 9.52
C ALA A 173 -12.27 -6.30 9.44
N PHE A 174 -12.96 -5.66 10.39
CA PHE A 174 -13.08 -4.20 10.41
C PHE A 174 -11.75 -3.48 10.63
N SER A 175 -10.84 -4.08 11.40
CA SER A 175 -9.47 -3.56 11.54
C SER A 175 -8.69 -3.66 10.23
N ALA A 176 -8.92 -4.72 9.44
CA ALA A 176 -8.30 -4.88 8.14
C ALA A 176 -8.87 -3.92 7.08
N PHE A 177 -10.16 -3.60 7.14
CA PHE A 177 -10.79 -2.62 6.24
C PHE A 177 -10.20 -1.21 6.37
N LEU A 178 -9.48 -0.91 7.45
CA LEU A 178 -8.74 0.34 7.63
C LEU A 178 -7.57 0.48 6.66
N LEU A 179 -7.04 -0.63 6.14
CA LEU A 179 -5.87 -0.67 5.25
C LEU A 179 -4.65 0.10 5.82
N LEU A 180 -4.42 0.01 7.14
CA LEU A 180 -3.32 0.72 7.84
C LEU A 180 -1.92 0.56 7.20
N PRO A 181 -1.58 -0.56 6.53
CA PRO A 181 -0.33 -0.64 5.77
C PRO A 181 -0.17 0.37 4.62
N VAL A 182 -1.24 1.00 4.15
CA VAL A 182 -1.25 1.97 3.04
C VAL A 182 -1.03 3.38 3.60
N THR A 183 0.09 4.01 3.22
CA THR A 183 0.52 5.30 3.80
C THR A 183 0.60 6.44 2.78
N ASN A 184 0.51 6.15 1.48
CA ASN A 184 0.76 7.08 0.38
C ASN A 184 2.15 7.76 0.36
N LEU A 185 3.07 7.37 1.25
CA LEU A 185 4.47 7.82 1.23
C LEU A 185 5.39 6.80 0.58
N SER A 186 5.15 5.51 0.81
CA SER A 186 5.91 4.42 0.16
C SER A 186 5.13 3.11 0.03
N THR A 187 3.85 3.11 0.42
CA THR A 187 2.93 1.98 0.31
C THR A 187 1.57 2.51 -0.14
N TYR A 188 0.95 1.78 -1.08
CA TYR A 188 -0.09 2.30 -1.98
C TYR A 188 -1.07 1.19 -2.39
N ILE A 189 -2.29 1.57 -2.77
CA ILE A 189 -3.27 0.72 -3.49
C ILE A 189 -3.12 0.96 -5.00
N ILE A 190 -1.98 0.56 -5.54
CA ILE A 190 -1.65 0.57 -6.99
C ILE A 190 -0.79 -0.66 -7.32
N PRO A 191 -0.53 -0.99 -8.60
CA PRO A 191 0.44 -2.01 -8.99
C PRO A 191 1.87 -1.66 -8.55
N HIS A 192 2.21 -2.04 -7.31
CA HIS A 192 3.48 -1.72 -6.66
C HIS A 192 3.98 -2.93 -5.87
N ALA A 193 5.13 -3.48 -6.26
CA ALA A 193 5.63 -4.77 -5.77
C ALA A 193 5.72 -4.84 -4.23
N MET A 194 6.23 -3.78 -3.59
CA MET A 194 6.35 -3.73 -2.12
C MET A 194 4.99 -3.71 -1.42
N SER A 195 4.02 -2.92 -1.91
CA SER A 195 2.66 -2.89 -1.32
C SER A 195 2.01 -4.26 -1.39
N GLN A 196 2.12 -4.90 -2.55
CA GLN A 196 1.54 -6.20 -2.81
C GLN A 196 2.15 -7.30 -1.94
N ALA A 197 3.47 -7.26 -1.76
CA ALA A 197 4.18 -8.15 -0.86
C ALA A 197 3.67 -7.98 0.59
N ILE A 198 3.42 -6.73 1.04
CA ILE A 198 2.89 -6.46 2.39
C ILE A 198 1.48 -7.03 2.54
N LEU A 199 0.59 -6.81 1.58
CA LEU A 199 -0.77 -7.37 1.61
C LEU A 199 -0.74 -8.92 1.61
N PHE A 200 0.09 -9.52 0.76
CA PHE A 200 0.30 -10.97 0.69
C PHE A 200 0.89 -11.54 1.98
N SER A 201 1.73 -10.80 2.69
CA SER A 201 2.34 -11.26 3.94
C SER A 201 1.33 -11.53 5.06
N SER A 202 0.08 -11.06 4.95
CA SER A 202 -1.02 -11.49 5.84
C SER A 202 -1.29 -13.00 5.77
N VAL A 203 -1.21 -13.60 4.58
CA VAL A 203 -1.36 -15.05 4.36
C VAL A 203 -0.21 -15.78 5.05
N VAL A 204 1.01 -15.28 4.86
CA VAL A 204 2.24 -15.84 5.45
C VAL A 204 2.18 -15.76 6.99
N LEU A 205 1.71 -14.64 7.55
CA LEU A 205 1.52 -14.46 8.99
C LEU A 205 0.47 -15.43 9.56
N TYR A 206 -0.67 -15.60 8.90
CA TYR A 206 -1.66 -16.57 9.34
C TYR A 206 -1.10 -18.00 9.33
N LEU A 207 -0.42 -18.40 8.26
CA LEU A 207 0.20 -19.72 8.15
C LEU A 207 1.30 -19.92 9.22
N LEU A 208 2.09 -18.89 9.51
CA LEU A 208 3.05 -18.90 10.62
C LEU A 208 2.37 -19.21 11.96
N LEU A 209 1.27 -18.51 12.29
CA LEU A 209 0.50 -18.78 13.51
C LEU A 209 -0.02 -20.22 13.55
N ARG A 210 -0.56 -20.70 12.42
CA ARG A 210 -1.05 -22.09 12.32
C ARG A 210 0.05 -23.13 12.48
N VAL A 211 1.27 -22.85 12.04
CA VAL A 211 2.44 -23.72 12.28
C VAL A 211 2.81 -23.70 13.77
N ILE A 212 2.91 -22.52 14.39
CA ILE A 212 3.26 -22.35 15.82
C ILE A 212 2.30 -23.11 16.72
N PHE A 213 0.99 -23.00 16.45
CA PHE A 213 -0.08 -23.66 17.22
C PHE A 213 -0.26 -25.14 16.89
N CYS A 214 0.47 -25.68 15.92
CA CYS A 214 0.39 -27.10 15.58
C CYS A 214 1.12 -27.95 16.64
N PRO A 215 0.51 -29.02 17.19
CA PRO A 215 1.18 -29.87 18.15
C PRO A 215 2.50 -30.45 17.61
N SER A 216 3.53 -30.44 18.45
CA SER A 216 4.89 -30.91 18.11
C SER A 216 4.97 -32.41 17.77
N SER A 217 3.95 -33.20 18.12
CA SER A 217 3.86 -34.65 17.84
C SER A 217 3.47 -34.99 16.40
N ARG A 218 3.04 -34.01 15.58
CA ARG A 218 2.72 -34.23 14.16
C ARG A 218 3.99 -34.21 13.31
N ARG A 219 3.97 -34.97 12.20
CA ARG A 219 5.09 -35.10 11.23
C ARG A 219 5.76 -33.75 10.92
N ALA A 220 7.08 -33.80 10.73
CA ALA A 220 7.92 -32.63 10.39
C ALA A 220 7.43 -31.88 9.14
N LEU A 221 6.84 -32.59 8.18
CA LEU A 221 6.15 -32.06 7.01
C LEU A 221 4.63 -32.15 7.20
N SER A 222 4.02 -31.06 7.67
CA SER A 222 2.55 -30.90 7.67
C SER A 222 2.13 -30.09 6.44
N ALA A 223 0.90 -30.29 5.93
CA ALA A 223 0.39 -29.51 4.80
C ALA A 223 0.47 -27.99 5.05
N VAL A 224 0.18 -27.55 6.29
CA VAL A 224 0.31 -26.15 6.71
C VAL A 224 1.77 -25.69 6.70
N GLY A 225 2.71 -26.54 7.17
CA GLY A 225 4.13 -26.25 7.12
C GLY A 225 4.67 -26.12 5.68
N THR A 226 4.21 -26.98 4.77
CA THR A 226 4.53 -26.90 3.35
C THR A 226 3.96 -25.65 2.72
N LEU A 227 2.70 -25.31 2.97
CA LEU A 227 2.09 -24.06 2.49
C LEU A 227 2.83 -22.83 3.02
N PHE A 228 3.23 -22.83 4.30
CA PHE A 228 4.04 -21.75 4.87
C PHE A 228 5.39 -21.63 4.17
N ALA A 229 6.07 -22.75 3.90
CA ALA A 229 7.34 -22.74 3.16
C ALA A 229 7.15 -22.18 1.74
N VAL A 230 6.16 -22.68 0.98
CA VAL A 230 5.88 -22.22 -0.40
C VAL A 230 5.54 -20.72 -0.42
N THR A 231 4.67 -20.26 0.48
CA THR A 231 4.28 -18.84 0.55
C THR A 231 5.43 -17.96 1.04
N SER A 232 6.33 -18.47 1.89
CA SER A 232 7.56 -17.76 2.29
C SER A 232 8.53 -17.60 1.11
N VAL A 233 8.68 -18.63 0.28
CA VAL A 233 9.46 -18.54 -0.97
C VAL A 233 8.80 -17.55 -1.95
N ALA A 234 7.48 -17.61 -2.11
CA ALA A 234 6.75 -16.65 -2.94
C ALA A 234 6.95 -15.21 -2.46
N LEU A 235 7.06 -14.97 -1.14
CA LEU A 235 7.35 -13.64 -0.58
C LEU A 235 8.68 -13.07 -1.09
N VAL A 236 9.70 -13.92 -1.30
CA VAL A 236 10.98 -13.53 -1.90
C VAL A 236 10.77 -13.02 -3.33
N PHE A 237 9.95 -13.71 -4.13
CA PHE A 237 9.64 -13.31 -5.50
C PHE A 237 8.70 -12.10 -5.60
N TYR A 238 7.86 -11.88 -4.59
CA TYR A 238 7.07 -10.65 -4.47
C TYR A 238 7.96 -9.45 -4.19
N HIS A 239 8.81 -9.56 -3.17
CA HIS A 239 9.80 -8.52 -2.90
C HIS A 239 10.92 -9.04 -1.95
N PRO A 240 12.17 -9.17 -2.41
CA PRO A 240 13.27 -9.68 -1.59
C PRO A 240 13.49 -8.86 -0.31
N GLN A 241 13.35 -7.53 -0.39
CA GLN A 241 13.44 -6.67 0.79
C GLN A 241 12.37 -6.98 1.85
N LEU A 242 11.12 -7.29 1.45
CA LEU A 242 10.09 -7.65 2.43
C LEU A 242 10.40 -9.00 3.05
N ALA A 243 10.89 -9.95 2.25
CA ALA A 243 11.30 -11.25 2.74
C ALA A 243 12.42 -11.13 3.78
N ALA A 244 13.37 -10.21 3.60
CA ALA A 244 14.39 -9.91 4.61
C ALA A 244 13.78 -9.32 5.89
N HIS A 245 12.80 -8.40 5.79
CA HIS A 245 12.10 -7.88 6.96
C HIS A 245 11.32 -8.98 7.70
N PHE A 246 10.63 -9.85 6.96
CA PHE A 246 9.92 -11.00 7.54
C PHE A 246 10.89 -12.00 8.17
N LEU A 247 12.08 -12.20 7.59
CA LEU A 247 13.14 -13.03 8.14
C LEU A 247 13.60 -12.51 9.51
N VAL A 248 13.73 -11.19 9.70
CA VAL A 248 14.02 -10.61 11.03
C VAL A 248 12.95 -11.00 12.06
N VAL A 249 11.67 -11.01 11.67
CA VAL A 249 10.58 -11.48 12.54
C VAL A 249 10.75 -12.97 12.87
N CYS A 250 10.98 -13.82 11.87
CA CYS A 250 11.20 -15.25 12.08
C CYS A 250 12.41 -15.54 12.98
N LEU A 251 13.52 -14.81 12.80
CA LEU A 251 14.72 -14.95 13.63
C LEU A 251 14.45 -14.52 15.07
N GLY A 252 13.71 -13.43 15.29
CA GLY A 252 13.26 -13.02 16.63
C GLY A 252 12.40 -14.09 17.32
N ILE A 253 11.49 -14.72 16.58
CA ILE A 253 10.67 -15.83 17.09
C ILE A 253 11.57 -17.04 17.43
N CYS A 254 12.50 -17.41 16.55
CA CYS A 254 13.43 -18.51 16.79
C CYS A 254 14.27 -18.27 18.05
N ALA A 255 14.81 -17.06 18.23
CA ALA A 255 15.58 -16.70 19.40
C ALA A 255 14.75 -16.82 20.69
N LEU A 256 13.51 -16.33 20.68
CA LEU A 256 12.60 -16.51 21.82
C LEU A 256 12.28 -17.98 22.09
N GLN A 257 11.99 -18.78 21.07
CA GLN A 257 11.75 -20.22 21.23
C GLN A 257 12.94 -20.92 21.89
N LEU A 258 14.16 -20.62 21.46
CA LEU A 258 15.39 -21.17 22.05
C LEU A 258 15.55 -20.74 23.52
N LEU A 259 15.40 -19.45 23.82
CA LEU A 259 15.57 -18.91 25.18
C LEU A 259 14.52 -19.49 26.14
N TYR A 260 13.25 -19.53 25.74
CA TYR A 260 12.19 -20.04 26.59
C TYR A 260 12.30 -21.56 26.80
N ARG A 261 12.65 -22.32 25.77
CA ARG A 261 12.90 -23.77 25.93
C ARG A 261 14.11 -24.05 26.83
N ARG A 262 15.11 -23.17 26.84
CA ARG A 262 16.31 -23.33 27.68
C ARG A 262 16.10 -22.92 29.14
N TYR A 263 15.38 -21.81 29.37
CA TYR A 263 15.32 -21.14 30.69
C TYR A 263 13.93 -21.04 31.32
N ARG A 264 12.85 -21.24 30.54
CA ARG A 264 11.45 -21.11 31.01
C ARG A 264 10.56 -22.21 30.42
N THR A 265 10.86 -23.45 30.81
CA THR A 265 10.20 -24.67 30.29
C THR A 265 8.71 -24.78 30.60
N THR A 266 8.20 -24.04 31.59
CA THR A 266 6.78 -24.03 31.98
C THR A 266 5.95 -23.00 31.22
N HIS A 267 6.56 -22.16 30.38
CA HIS A 267 5.85 -21.13 29.62
C HIS A 267 5.23 -21.72 28.34
N PRO A 268 4.05 -21.28 27.85
CA PRO A 268 3.40 -21.84 26.65
C PRO A 268 4.28 -21.88 25.39
N ILE A 269 5.21 -20.91 25.26
CA ILE A 269 6.20 -20.85 24.18
C ILE A 269 7.08 -22.10 24.10
N ALA A 270 7.39 -22.72 25.24
CA ALA A 270 8.22 -23.92 25.26
C ALA A 270 7.56 -25.10 24.51
N ASP A 271 6.22 -25.16 24.55
CA ASP A 271 5.42 -26.21 23.91
C ASP A 271 5.11 -25.93 22.43
N HIS A 272 5.20 -24.65 22.00
CA HIS A 272 4.99 -24.26 20.61
C HIS A 272 5.93 -24.98 19.66
N ARG A 273 5.41 -25.34 18.48
CA ARG A 273 6.24 -25.95 17.44
C ARG A 273 7.33 -24.99 16.98
N PRO A 274 8.60 -25.45 16.91
CA PRO A 274 9.68 -24.61 16.44
C PRO A 274 9.55 -24.32 14.95
N ILE A 275 9.93 -23.12 14.54
CA ILE A 275 9.89 -22.67 13.14
C ILE A 275 11.28 -22.65 12.47
N TYR A 276 12.29 -23.29 13.09
CA TYR A 276 13.69 -23.24 12.64
C TYR A 276 13.84 -23.70 11.18
N GLY A 277 13.23 -24.84 10.83
CA GLY A 277 13.33 -25.40 9.47
C GLY A 277 12.72 -24.48 8.42
N GLN A 278 11.58 -23.88 8.72
CA GLN A 278 10.91 -22.95 7.79
C GLN A 278 11.65 -21.61 7.69
N THR A 279 12.27 -21.16 8.78
CA THR A 279 13.16 -20.00 8.79
C THR A 279 14.41 -20.26 7.94
N LEU A 280 14.98 -21.47 7.99
CA LEU A 280 16.09 -21.89 7.13
C LEU A 280 15.68 -21.96 5.66
N ILE A 281 14.47 -22.44 5.34
CA ILE A 281 13.96 -22.43 3.95
C ILE A 281 13.83 -20.99 3.43
N LEU A 282 13.23 -20.09 4.22
CA LEU A 282 13.11 -18.68 3.84
C LEU A 282 14.50 -18.04 3.66
N ALA A 283 15.42 -18.25 4.61
CA ALA A 283 16.78 -17.74 4.52
C ALA A 283 17.52 -18.29 3.29
N GLY A 284 17.41 -19.60 3.03
CA GLY A 284 18.03 -20.25 1.87
C GLY A 284 17.48 -19.71 0.55
N ALA A 285 16.16 -19.64 0.40
CA ALA A 285 15.52 -19.08 -0.80
C ALA A 285 15.88 -17.61 -1.01
N PHE A 286 15.88 -16.82 0.07
CA PHE A 286 16.31 -15.42 0.05
C PHE A 286 17.77 -15.29 -0.39
N LEU A 287 18.69 -16.07 0.17
CA LEU A 287 20.11 -16.03 -0.21
C LEU A 287 20.32 -16.47 -1.66
N ILE A 288 19.73 -17.59 -2.08
CA ILE A 288 19.82 -18.07 -3.47
C ILE A 288 19.35 -16.98 -4.44
N TRP A 289 18.18 -16.39 -4.20
CA TRP A 289 17.62 -15.37 -5.09
C TRP A 289 18.39 -14.04 -5.06
N THR A 290 18.89 -13.63 -3.90
CA THR A 290 19.63 -12.36 -3.79
C THR A 290 21.07 -12.48 -4.29
N THR A 291 21.68 -13.67 -4.27
CA THR A 291 23.03 -13.85 -4.86
C THR A 291 23.03 -13.75 -6.37
N THR A 292 21.90 -13.97 -7.04
CA THR A 292 21.77 -13.79 -8.50
C THR A 292 21.50 -12.33 -8.90
N HIS A 293 21.34 -11.42 -7.92
CA HIS A 293 21.01 -10.02 -8.15
C HIS A 293 21.85 -9.11 -7.23
N ASP A 294 22.73 -8.26 -7.77
CA ASP A 294 23.66 -7.36 -7.03
C ASP A 294 23.00 -6.34 -6.06
N TYR A 295 21.67 -6.39 -5.92
CA TYR A 295 20.87 -5.43 -5.18
C TYR A 295 21.04 -5.49 -3.65
N PHE A 296 21.14 -6.68 -3.06
CA PHE A 296 21.07 -6.78 -1.59
C PHE A 296 22.34 -6.25 -0.90
N THR A 297 23.51 -6.60 -1.43
CA THR A 297 24.80 -6.11 -0.92
C THR A 297 24.91 -4.59 -1.08
N GLY A 298 24.44 -4.04 -2.20
CA GLY A 298 24.39 -2.60 -2.46
C GLY A 298 23.45 -1.84 -1.51
N ALA A 299 22.22 -2.33 -1.32
CA ALA A 299 21.22 -1.68 -0.46
C ALA A 299 21.62 -1.69 1.02
N VAL A 300 22.13 -2.82 1.53
CA VAL A 300 22.60 -2.95 2.92
C VAL A 300 23.85 -2.10 3.15
N ARG A 301 24.84 -2.17 2.25
CA ARG A 301 26.07 -1.35 2.36
C ARG A 301 25.74 0.14 2.35
N TYR A 302 24.86 0.56 1.44
CA TYR A 302 24.42 1.95 1.37
C TYR A 302 23.71 2.37 2.67
N ALA A 303 22.70 1.62 3.12
CA ALA A 303 21.95 1.95 4.35
C ALA A 303 22.86 2.07 5.59
N VAL A 304 23.79 1.12 5.77
CA VAL A 304 24.76 1.15 6.88
C VAL A 304 25.73 2.32 6.73
N SER A 305 26.29 2.54 5.54
CA SER A 305 27.24 3.65 5.30
C SER A 305 26.61 5.02 5.50
N SER A 306 25.33 5.17 5.16
CA SER A 306 24.59 6.42 5.31
C SER A 306 24.18 6.66 6.75
N ALA A 307 23.81 5.60 7.49
CA ALA A 307 23.54 5.71 8.93
C ALA A 307 24.79 6.12 9.71
N VAL A 308 25.95 5.54 9.38
CA VAL A 308 27.24 5.94 9.98
C VAL A 308 27.55 7.41 9.67
N ARG A 309 27.35 7.87 8.42
CA ARG A 309 27.56 9.27 8.03
C ARG A 309 26.67 10.25 8.81
N TYR A 310 25.41 9.91 9.04
CA TYR A 310 24.51 10.71 9.88
C TYR A 310 25.04 10.87 11.31
N PHE A 311 25.46 9.77 11.95
CA PHE A 311 26.03 9.84 13.30
C PHE A 311 27.39 10.56 13.38
N VAL A 312 28.08 10.72 12.24
CA VAL A 312 29.33 11.49 12.12
C VAL A 312 29.07 12.97 11.75
N GLY A 313 27.81 13.38 11.56
CA GLY A 313 27.42 14.79 11.45
C GLY A 313 26.86 15.24 10.09
N ASP A 314 26.53 14.32 9.18
CA ASP A 314 25.86 14.66 7.91
C ASP A 314 24.37 15.03 8.17
N THR A 315 23.95 16.24 7.79
CA THR A 315 22.61 16.81 8.07
C THR A 315 21.65 16.82 6.87
N THR A 316 21.97 16.10 5.79
CA THR A 316 21.15 16.03 4.56
C THR A 316 19.66 15.68 4.79
N ALA A 317 19.34 14.78 5.73
CA ALA A 317 17.95 14.50 6.12
C ALA A 317 17.23 15.73 6.70
N ALA A 318 17.91 16.51 7.56
CA ALA A 318 17.31 17.69 8.18
C ALA A 318 16.98 18.77 7.14
N ALA A 319 17.86 18.96 6.15
CA ALA A 319 17.62 19.88 5.04
C ALA A 319 16.40 19.45 4.20
N SER A 320 16.25 18.14 3.92
CA SER A 320 15.09 17.62 3.19
C SER A 320 13.77 17.76 3.95
N ALA A 321 13.79 17.56 5.27
CA ALA A 321 12.63 17.73 6.13
C ALA A 321 12.23 19.22 6.21
N GLN A 322 13.22 20.12 6.28
CA GLN A 322 12.99 21.55 6.30
C GLN A 322 12.38 22.05 5.00
N SER A 323 12.85 21.59 3.83
CA SER A 323 12.27 21.99 2.55
C SER A 323 10.85 21.47 2.36
N GLN A 324 10.55 20.23 2.77
CA GLN A 324 9.19 19.69 2.76
C GLN A 324 8.27 20.46 3.72
N SER A 325 8.77 20.81 4.90
CA SER A 325 8.02 21.64 5.86
C SER A 325 7.73 23.03 5.31
N ALA A 326 8.68 23.66 4.63
CA ALA A 326 8.50 24.97 4.00
C ALA A 326 7.43 24.90 2.91
N SER A 327 7.51 23.91 2.01
CA SER A 327 6.51 23.69 0.96
C SER A 327 5.10 23.44 1.54
N LEU A 328 4.96 22.70 2.63
CA LEU A 328 3.65 22.50 3.27
C LEU A 328 3.10 23.78 3.90
N ASN A 329 3.96 24.57 4.56
CA ASN A 329 3.55 25.84 5.15
C ASN A 329 3.08 26.83 4.08
N GLU A 330 3.72 26.86 2.91
CA GLU A 330 3.28 27.66 1.75
C GLU A 330 1.90 27.24 1.22
N LEU A 331 1.55 25.95 1.36
CA LEU A 331 0.20 25.44 1.06
C LEU A 331 -0.83 25.74 2.17
N GLY A 332 -0.45 26.49 3.22
CA GLY A 332 -1.30 26.77 4.38
C GLY A 332 -1.51 25.56 5.30
N ALA A 333 -0.66 24.54 5.19
CA ALA A 333 -0.75 23.29 5.93
C ALA A 333 0.40 23.14 6.93
N SER A 334 0.26 22.22 7.89
CA SER A 334 1.36 21.85 8.79
C SER A 334 1.75 20.39 8.64
N VAL A 335 3.01 20.08 8.97
CA VAL A 335 3.51 18.70 9.05
C VAL A 335 2.70 17.88 10.05
N ALA A 336 2.29 18.48 11.17
CA ALA A 336 1.47 17.83 12.18
C ALA A 336 0.08 17.46 11.66
N GLU A 337 -0.56 18.37 10.90
CA GLU A 337 -1.84 18.09 10.25
C GLU A 337 -1.71 16.93 9.26
N LEU A 338 -0.73 16.99 8.34
CA LEU A 338 -0.51 15.92 7.36
C LEU A 338 -0.20 14.58 8.06
N PHE A 339 0.61 14.62 9.12
CA PHE A 339 0.91 13.43 9.93
C PHE A 339 -0.35 12.83 10.55
N LEU A 340 -1.25 13.65 11.11
CA LEU A 340 -2.51 13.15 11.67
C LEU A 340 -3.46 12.62 10.58
N LYS A 341 -3.51 13.25 9.40
CA LYS A 341 -4.29 12.76 8.26
C LYS A 341 -3.82 11.38 7.78
N LEU A 342 -2.50 11.17 7.70
CA LEU A 342 -1.91 9.93 7.20
C LEU A 342 -1.81 8.82 8.26
N PHE A 343 -1.55 9.18 9.52
CA PHE A 343 -1.18 8.22 10.57
C PHE A 343 -2.13 8.22 11.76
N GLY A 344 -3.15 9.08 11.83
CA GLY A 344 -4.08 9.16 12.96
C GLY A 344 -4.73 7.83 13.32
N SER A 345 -5.23 7.09 12.32
CA SER A 345 -5.78 5.74 12.52
C SER A 345 -4.72 4.73 12.98
N SER A 346 -3.52 4.82 12.44
CA SER A 346 -2.38 3.98 12.83
C SER A 346 -1.95 4.23 14.29
N LEU A 347 -1.94 5.50 14.74
CA LEU A 347 -1.62 5.87 16.12
C LEU A 347 -2.61 5.28 17.12
N VAL A 348 -3.91 5.27 16.79
CA VAL A 348 -4.93 4.62 17.63
C VAL A 348 -4.60 3.13 17.81
N PHE A 349 -4.26 2.42 16.74
CA PHE A 349 -3.91 1.01 16.82
C PHE A 349 -2.58 0.77 17.54
N MET A 350 -1.56 1.61 17.32
CA MET A 350 -0.32 1.55 18.09
C MET A 350 -0.56 1.74 19.60
N ALA A 351 -1.42 2.69 19.97
CA ALA A 351 -1.79 2.92 21.37
C ALA A 351 -2.51 1.70 21.97
N LEU A 352 -3.46 1.09 21.23
CA LEU A 352 -4.13 -0.14 21.64
C LEU A 352 -3.15 -1.30 21.83
N VAL A 353 -2.17 -1.46 20.93
CA VAL A 353 -1.11 -2.46 21.07
C VAL A 353 -0.24 -2.17 22.28
N GLY A 354 0.16 -0.92 22.49
CA GLY A 354 0.92 -0.50 23.68
C GLY A 354 0.17 -0.84 24.98
N LEU A 355 -1.13 -0.56 25.05
CA LEU A 355 -1.98 -0.92 26.18
C LEU A 355 -2.08 -2.44 26.38
N LEU A 356 -2.24 -3.22 25.30
CA LEU A 356 -2.25 -4.68 25.37
C LEU A 356 -0.93 -5.24 25.93
N VAL A 357 0.20 -4.70 25.47
CA VAL A 357 1.53 -5.09 25.96
C VAL A 357 1.68 -4.72 27.43
N LEU A 358 1.33 -3.49 27.83
CA LEU A 358 1.39 -3.06 29.23
C LEU A 358 0.49 -3.91 30.14
N TRP A 359 -0.71 -4.27 29.67
CA TRP A 359 -1.61 -5.17 30.39
C TRP A 359 -0.96 -6.55 30.56
N THR A 360 -0.44 -7.12 29.47
CA THR A 360 0.23 -8.43 29.50
C THR A 360 1.43 -8.46 30.46
N LEU A 361 2.16 -7.35 30.60
CA LEU A 361 3.30 -7.25 31.50
C LEU A 361 2.91 -7.04 32.97
N ARG A 362 1.80 -6.34 33.25
CA ARG A 362 1.33 -6.06 34.62
C ARG A 362 0.50 -7.18 35.22
N GLU A 363 -0.11 -8.01 34.39
CA GLU A 363 -0.97 -9.09 34.83
C GLU A 363 -0.15 -10.21 35.50
N SER A 364 -0.42 -10.47 36.79
CA SER A 364 0.31 -11.45 37.60
C SER A 364 -0.17 -12.90 37.40
N ASP A 365 -1.41 -13.11 36.95
CA ASP A 365 -2.02 -14.43 36.77
C ASP A 365 -1.79 -15.04 35.37
N GLY A 366 -1.20 -14.25 34.45
CA GLY A 366 -0.92 -14.63 33.07
C GLY A 366 -2.15 -14.99 32.25
N THR A 367 -3.35 -14.51 32.61
CA THR A 367 -4.60 -14.85 31.93
C THR A 367 -4.64 -14.40 30.47
N VAL A 368 -4.21 -13.18 30.15
CA VAL A 368 -4.03 -12.68 28.78
C VAL A 368 -3.07 -13.59 28.01
N MET A 369 -1.93 -13.92 28.62
CA MET A 369 -0.91 -14.76 27.98
C MET A 369 -1.48 -16.14 27.65
N ARG A 370 -2.21 -16.77 28.57
CA ARG A 370 -2.86 -18.07 28.34
C ARG A 370 -3.93 -18.00 27.25
N LYS A 371 -4.78 -16.97 27.28
CA LYS A 371 -5.88 -16.78 26.30
C LYS A 371 -5.41 -16.41 24.90
N THR A 372 -4.21 -15.84 24.79
CA THR A 372 -3.57 -15.52 23.51
C THR A 372 -2.54 -16.56 23.09
N HIS A 373 -2.59 -17.75 23.72
CA HIS A 373 -1.66 -18.85 23.46
C HIS A 373 -0.19 -18.44 23.57
N GLY A 374 0.16 -17.47 24.40
CA GLY A 374 1.54 -17.07 24.63
C GLY A 374 2.25 -16.42 23.44
N VAL A 375 1.53 -15.95 22.40
CA VAL A 375 2.16 -15.42 21.17
C VAL A 375 2.51 -13.95 21.21
N ILE A 376 1.96 -13.17 22.14
CA ILE A 376 2.25 -11.73 22.25
C ILE A 376 3.77 -11.45 22.27
N PRO A 377 4.62 -12.19 23.02
CA PRO A 377 6.07 -12.00 22.97
C PRO A 377 6.70 -12.15 21.58
N TYR A 378 6.19 -13.04 20.73
CA TYR A 378 6.66 -13.19 19.35
C TYR A 378 6.41 -11.94 18.51
N PHE A 379 5.21 -11.37 18.60
CA PHE A 379 4.89 -10.12 17.92
C PHE A 379 5.73 -8.96 18.45
N ILE A 380 5.96 -8.88 19.76
CA ILE A 380 6.83 -7.87 20.37
C ILE A 380 8.25 -8.01 19.82
N ALA A 381 8.84 -9.22 19.82
CA ALA A 381 10.18 -9.44 19.29
C ALA A 381 10.28 -9.08 17.80
N GLY A 382 9.26 -9.45 17.00
CA GLY A 382 9.16 -9.04 15.61
C GLY A 382 9.12 -7.52 15.44
N LEU A 383 8.22 -6.84 16.16
CA LEU A 383 8.09 -5.38 16.12
C LEU A 383 9.34 -4.64 16.61
N VAL A 384 10.03 -5.15 17.63
CA VAL A 384 11.32 -4.60 18.11
C VAL A 384 12.40 -4.75 17.04
N GLY A 385 12.50 -5.93 16.40
CA GLY A 385 13.44 -6.14 15.29
C GLY A 385 13.16 -5.22 14.10
N LEU A 386 11.88 -5.07 13.73
CA LEU A 386 11.45 -4.16 12.68
C LEU A 386 11.64 -2.68 13.05
N ALA A 387 11.42 -2.29 14.30
CA ALA A 387 11.70 -0.94 14.79
C ALA A 387 13.20 -0.62 14.72
N GLY A 388 14.07 -1.59 15.01
CA GLY A 388 15.51 -1.47 14.79
C GLY A 388 15.86 -1.22 13.32
N LEU A 389 15.26 -1.98 12.39
CA LEU A 389 15.43 -1.75 10.95
C LEU A 389 14.85 -0.40 10.49
N PHE A 390 13.70 -0.01 11.01
CA PHE A 390 13.09 1.28 10.74
C PHE A 390 14.03 2.42 11.16
N ALA A 391 14.57 2.36 12.38
CA ALA A 391 15.52 3.34 12.89
C ALA A 391 16.78 3.39 12.02
N LEU A 392 17.33 2.23 11.63
CA LEU A 392 18.49 2.15 10.74
C LEU A 392 18.25 2.89 9.42
N TYR A 393 17.11 2.66 8.75
CA TYR A 393 16.80 3.34 7.50
C TYR A 393 16.45 4.83 7.66
N PHE A 394 15.77 5.19 8.76
CA PHE A 394 15.42 6.57 9.07
C PHE A 394 16.67 7.41 9.28
N PHE A 395 17.58 6.98 10.15
CA PHE A 395 18.85 7.68 10.39
C PHE A 395 19.80 7.55 9.19
N GLY A 396 19.69 6.49 8.39
CA GLY A 396 20.42 6.35 7.13
C GLY A 396 19.95 7.26 6.00
N SER A 397 18.96 8.14 6.23
CA SER A 397 18.40 9.07 5.23
C SER A 397 18.02 8.39 3.90
N TYR A 398 17.70 7.09 3.95
CA TYR A 398 17.29 6.36 2.76
C TYR A 398 15.82 6.64 2.50
N SER A 399 15.57 7.67 1.69
CA SER A 399 14.23 8.18 1.43
C SER A 399 13.27 7.06 1.04
N GLY A 400 12.12 7.01 1.73
CA GLY A 400 11.04 6.04 1.52
C GLY A 400 11.23 4.63 2.11
N MET A 401 12.44 4.15 2.39
CA MET A 401 12.64 2.77 2.88
C MET A 401 12.09 2.54 4.28
N TYR A 402 12.22 3.52 5.18
CA TYR A 402 11.66 3.43 6.52
C TYR A 402 10.13 3.39 6.50
N PHE A 403 9.46 4.12 5.58
CA PHE A 403 8.00 4.02 5.41
C PHE A 403 7.55 2.66 4.86
N ARG A 404 8.38 1.97 4.08
CA ARG A 404 8.10 0.57 3.66
C ARG A 404 8.12 -0.39 4.86
N VAL A 405 9.11 -0.25 5.75
CA VAL A 405 9.16 -1.03 7.01
C VAL A 405 7.96 -0.70 7.88
N PHE A 406 7.60 0.58 8.00
CA PHE A 406 6.43 1.02 8.75
C PHE A 406 5.14 0.39 8.22
N GLY A 407 4.91 0.41 6.90
CA GLY A 407 3.75 -0.25 6.29
C GLY A 407 3.68 -1.74 6.61
N PHE A 408 4.83 -2.42 6.66
CA PHE A 408 4.89 -3.82 7.10
C PHE A 408 4.63 -4.00 8.61
N MET A 409 5.15 -3.11 9.46
CA MET A 409 4.83 -3.11 10.90
C MET A 409 3.33 -2.94 11.14
N MET A 410 2.65 -2.16 10.29
CA MET A 410 1.20 -1.94 10.41
C MET A 410 0.40 -3.24 10.25
N LEU A 411 0.86 -4.23 9.48
CA LEU A 411 0.20 -5.55 9.45
C LEU A 411 0.12 -6.17 10.86
N PHE A 412 1.25 -6.21 11.58
CA PHE A 412 1.31 -6.78 12.93
C PHE A 412 0.50 -5.94 13.94
N ILE A 413 0.57 -4.62 13.81
CA ILE A 413 -0.16 -3.68 14.66
C ILE A 413 -1.67 -3.77 14.41
N THR A 414 -2.13 -3.96 13.17
CA THR A 414 -3.54 -4.22 12.85
C THR A 414 -4.03 -5.49 13.53
N VAL A 415 -3.28 -6.59 13.44
CA VAL A 415 -3.65 -7.87 14.08
C VAL A 415 -3.67 -7.75 15.60
N LEU A 416 -2.62 -7.21 16.23
CA LEU A 416 -2.57 -7.06 17.68
C LEU A 416 -3.58 -6.03 18.21
N GLY A 417 -3.80 -4.93 17.49
CA GLY A 417 -4.82 -3.94 17.85
C GLY A 417 -6.22 -4.55 17.79
N ALA A 418 -6.51 -5.38 16.79
CA ALA A 418 -7.75 -6.14 16.73
C ALA A 418 -7.89 -7.12 17.91
N VAL A 419 -6.82 -7.82 18.29
CA VAL A 419 -6.80 -8.68 19.49
C VAL A 419 -7.05 -7.86 20.75
N ALA A 420 -6.45 -6.67 20.88
CA ALA A 420 -6.65 -5.78 22.02
C ALA A 420 -8.13 -5.37 22.19
N ILE A 421 -8.78 -4.97 21.10
CA ILE A 421 -10.20 -4.60 21.10
C ILE A 421 -11.07 -5.84 21.40
N ALA A 422 -10.82 -6.97 20.76
CA ALA A 422 -11.60 -8.20 20.97
C ALA A 422 -11.49 -8.73 22.40
N TYR A 423 -10.29 -8.69 22.95
CA TYR A 423 -10.02 -9.05 24.34
C TYR A 423 -10.72 -8.10 25.30
N GLY A 424 -10.56 -6.79 25.10
CA GLY A 424 -11.23 -5.74 25.89
C GLY A 424 -12.75 -5.91 25.88
N MET A 425 -13.35 -6.06 24.70
CA MET A 425 -14.79 -6.33 24.57
C MET A 425 -15.22 -7.57 25.35
N SER A 426 -14.49 -8.68 25.18
CA SER A 426 -14.80 -9.94 25.87
C SER A 426 -14.64 -9.86 27.39
N ALA A 427 -13.75 -9.00 27.88
CA ALA A 427 -13.58 -8.72 29.31
C ALA A 427 -14.75 -7.88 29.86
N PHE A 428 -15.11 -6.79 29.17
CA PHE A 428 -16.16 -5.87 29.62
C PHE A 428 -17.57 -6.48 29.54
N THR A 429 -17.89 -7.23 28.48
CA THR A 429 -19.23 -7.85 28.35
C THR A 429 -19.49 -8.97 29.35
N ARG A 430 -18.44 -9.53 29.97
CA ARG A 430 -18.59 -10.45 31.09
C ARG A 430 -18.92 -9.73 32.40
N ALA A 431 -18.54 -8.46 32.53
CA ALA A 431 -18.70 -7.68 33.75
C ALA A 431 -19.94 -6.78 33.76
N ARG A 432 -20.45 -6.35 32.59
CA ARG A 432 -21.56 -5.38 32.47
C ARG A 432 -22.46 -5.68 31.26
N PRO A 433 -23.73 -5.21 31.27
CA PRO A 433 -24.61 -5.30 30.11
C PRO A 433 -23.97 -4.66 28.88
N SER A 434 -24.11 -5.31 27.72
CA SER A 434 -23.25 -5.05 26.56
C SER A 434 -23.71 -3.93 25.62
N GLY A 435 -24.93 -3.40 25.76
CA GLY A 435 -25.52 -2.46 24.79
C GLY A 435 -24.69 -1.20 24.56
N SER A 436 -24.36 -0.46 25.63
CA SER A 436 -23.58 0.78 25.53
C SER A 436 -22.17 0.55 24.96
N LEU A 437 -21.54 -0.59 25.28
CA LEU A 437 -20.21 -0.93 24.77
C LEU A 437 -20.23 -1.18 23.26
N HIS A 438 -21.22 -1.92 22.74
CA HIS A 438 -21.34 -2.13 21.29
C HIS A 438 -21.54 -0.81 20.55
N SER A 439 -22.34 0.11 21.09
CA SER A 439 -22.51 1.45 20.48
C SER A 439 -21.21 2.26 20.47
N ILE A 440 -20.44 2.24 21.57
CA ILE A 440 -19.13 2.93 21.65
C ILE A 440 -18.15 2.33 20.65
N VAL A 441 -18.05 1.00 20.59
CA VAL A 441 -17.14 0.32 19.65
C VAL A 441 -17.56 0.56 18.20
N THR A 442 -18.86 0.53 17.91
CA THR A 442 -19.41 0.83 16.59
C THR A 442 -19.08 2.26 16.17
N ALA A 443 -19.34 3.24 17.04
CA ALA A 443 -19.04 4.65 16.77
C ALA A 443 -17.53 4.87 16.61
N GLY A 444 -16.71 4.27 17.47
CA GLY A 444 -15.26 4.33 17.41
C GLY A 444 -14.70 3.73 16.12
N PHE A 445 -15.14 2.52 15.74
CA PHE A 445 -14.74 1.92 14.46
C PHE A 445 -15.23 2.75 13.27
N GLY A 446 -16.48 3.22 13.29
CA GLY A 446 -17.02 4.06 12.23
C GLY A 446 -16.17 5.32 12.01
N LEU A 447 -15.77 5.99 13.10
CA LEU A 447 -14.91 7.16 13.04
C LEU A 447 -13.50 6.82 12.53
N VAL A 448 -12.84 5.81 13.11
CA VAL A 448 -11.48 5.42 12.71
C VAL A 448 -11.45 4.93 11.25
N LEU A 449 -12.50 4.24 10.82
CA LEU A 449 -12.64 3.77 9.45
C LEU A 449 -12.85 4.93 8.48
N LEU A 450 -13.69 5.91 8.80
CA LEU A 450 -13.82 7.13 8.00
C LEU A 450 -12.48 7.87 7.86
N LEU A 451 -11.78 8.08 8.98
CA LEU A 451 -10.47 8.77 9.01
C LEU A 451 -9.40 8.02 8.22
N SER A 452 -9.42 6.68 8.25
CA SER A 452 -8.47 5.87 7.48
C SER A 452 -8.82 5.91 5.99
N LEU A 453 -10.08 5.66 5.62
CA LEU A 453 -10.48 5.52 4.23
C LEU A 453 -10.37 6.82 3.42
N ILE A 454 -10.56 8.00 4.01
CA ILE A 454 -10.39 9.28 3.30
C ILE A 454 -8.92 9.57 2.91
N ALA A 455 -7.97 8.85 3.49
CA ALA A 455 -6.53 8.99 3.23
C ALA A 455 -5.92 7.85 2.40
N VAL A 456 -6.70 6.81 2.01
CA VAL A 456 -6.20 5.64 1.27
C VAL A 456 -5.78 5.99 -0.16
N PHE A 457 -6.55 6.81 -0.87
CA PHE A 457 -6.23 7.25 -2.23
C PHE A 457 -5.60 8.65 -2.22
N PRO A 458 -4.57 8.91 -3.04
CA PRO A 458 -4.03 10.25 -3.20
C PRO A 458 -5.11 11.27 -3.61
N SER A 459 -5.15 12.39 -2.90
CA SER A 459 -6.08 13.49 -3.15
C SER A 459 -5.57 14.80 -2.54
N PRO A 460 -6.15 15.96 -2.91
CA PRO A 460 -5.80 17.24 -2.32
C PRO A 460 -5.93 17.28 -0.79
N TYR A 461 -6.75 16.41 -0.19
CA TYR A 461 -6.85 16.28 1.27
C TYR A 461 -5.50 16.01 1.94
N ILE A 462 -4.65 15.19 1.32
CA ILE A 462 -3.28 14.88 1.77
C ILE A 462 -2.21 15.57 0.92
N TYR A 463 -2.56 16.68 0.25
CA TYR A 463 -1.65 17.46 -0.60
C TYR A 463 -0.98 16.63 -1.68
N SER A 464 -1.75 15.75 -2.35
CA SER A 464 -1.26 14.95 -3.46
C SER A 464 -2.26 14.92 -4.62
N ALA A 465 -1.77 14.78 -5.84
CA ALA A 465 -2.61 14.50 -6.99
C ALA A 465 -2.85 12.99 -7.13
N SER A 466 -4.00 12.63 -7.70
CA SER A 466 -4.31 11.26 -8.11
C SER A 466 -3.31 10.74 -9.15
N PRO A 467 -2.83 9.49 -9.02
CA PRO A 467 -1.98 8.85 -10.02
C PRO A 467 -2.79 8.24 -11.18
N HIS A 468 -4.02 8.70 -11.42
CA HIS A 468 -4.86 8.26 -12.53
C HIS A 468 -4.16 8.51 -13.87
N VAL A 469 -4.00 7.45 -14.66
CA VAL A 469 -3.49 7.49 -16.02
C VAL A 469 -4.67 7.28 -16.96
N THR A 470 -4.95 8.27 -17.81
CA THR A 470 -6.08 8.27 -18.74
C THR A 470 -5.70 7.66 -20.09
N GLU A 471 -6.70 7.25 -20.86
CA GLU A 471 -6.48 6.76 -22.23
C GLU A 471 -5.90 7.87 -23.13
N MET A 472 -6.42 9.11 -23.02
CA MET A 472 -5.91 10.26 -23.77
C MET A 472 -4.45 10.56 -23.43
N SER A 473 -4.06 10.46 -22.15
CA SER A 473 -2.66 10.63 -21.77
C SER A 473 -1.77 9.51 -22.33
N MET A 474 -2.20 8.24 -22.26
CA MET A 474 -1.44 7.11 -22.82
C MET A 474 -1.26 7.21 -24.33
N THR A 475 -2.35 7.35 -25.07
CA THR A 475 -2.34 7.46 -26.54
C THR A 475 -1.60 8.70 -27.02
N GLY A 476 -1.71 9.82 -26.28
CA GLY A 476 -0.98 11.04 -26.59
C GLY A 476 0.53 10.84 -26.55
N HIS A 477 1.04 10.20 -25.49
CA HIS A 477 2.45 9.84 -25.40
C HIS A 477 2.87 8.80 -26.45
N GLU A 478 2.00 7.85 -26.77
CA GLU A 478 2.28 6.78 -27.75
C GLU A 478 2.53 7.38 -29.13
N THR A 479 1.58 8.19 -29.62
CA THR A 479 1.71 8.89 -30.89
C THR A 479 2.93 9.81 -30.90
N ALA A 480 3.23 10.49 -29.79
CA ALA A 480 4.38 11.38 -29.70
C ALA A 480 5.70 10.61 -29.83
N PHE A 481 5.86 9.47 -29.16
CA PHE A 481 7.07 8.67 -29.23
C PHE A 481 7.23 7.92 -30.55
N GLU A 482 6.14 7.47 -31.17
CA GLU A 482 6.17 6.82 -32.49
C GLU A 482 6.60 7.76 -33.61
N ASN A 483 6.23 9.04 -33.51
CA ASN A 483 6.49 10.07 -34.52
C ASN A 483 7.63 11.03 -34.12
N GLN A 484 8.43 10.66 -33.12
CA GLN A 484 9.53 11.50 -32.66
C GLN A 484 10.65 11.58 -33.70
N ASP A 485 11.22 12.76 -33.89
CA ASP A 485 12.55 12.88 -34.51
C ASP A 485 13.60 12.26 -33.57
N ALA A 486 14.54 11.49 -34.13
CA ALA A 486 15.56 10.78 -33.37
C ALA A 486 16.52 11.72 -32.62
N ASP A 487 16.74 12.91 -33.17
CA ASP A 487 17.69 13.91 -32.65
C ASP A 487 17.05 14.92 -31.67
N VAL A 488 15.72 14.89 -31.53
CA VAL A 488 14.97 15.80 -30.65
C VAL A 488 14.52 15.09 -29.38
N THR A 489 14.95 15.57 -28.22
CA THR A 489 14.61 14.95 -26.92
C THR A 489 13.35 15.52 -26.29
N PHE A 490 12.65 14.70 -25.51
CA PHE A 490 11.47 15.12 -24.75
C PHE A 490 11.84 15.79 -23.43
N VAL A 491 11.03 16.78 -23.05
CA VAL A 491 10.95 17.42 -21.74
C VAL A 491 9.49 17.48 -21.30
N GLY A 492 9.23 17.59 -20.00
CA GLY A 492 7.86 17.67 -19.47
C GLY A 492 7.76 18.66 -18.32
N ILE A 493 6.57 18.90 -17.79
CA ILE A 493 6.41 19.76 -16.61
C ILE A 493 6.94 19.02 -15.38
N ARG A 494 7.88 19.63 -14.64
CA ARG A 494 8.56 19.09 -13.45
C ARG A 494 9.43 17.85 -13.69
N ALA A 495 9.01 16.92 -14.52
CA ALA A 495 9.77 15.77 -14.97
C ALA A 495 9.32 15.40 -16.39
N GLY A 496 10.24 14.88 -17.19
CA GLY A 496 9.88 14.40 -18.53
C GLY A 496 9.06 13.10 -18.49
N PRO A 497 8.54 12.65 -19.64
CA PRO A 497 7.58 11.54 -19.76
C PRO A 497 8.22 10.15 -19.58
N ASN A 498 9.20 10.04 -18.68
CA ASN A 498 10.01 8.84 -18.42
C ASN A 498 9.16 7.60 -18.14
N ARG A 499 8.13 7.73 -17.28
CA ARG A 499 7.30 6.58 -16.88
C ARG A 499 6.41 6.08 -18.01
N TYR A 500 5.94 6.98 -18.89
CA TYR A 500 5.21 6.61 -20.09
C TYR A 500 6.14 5.92 -21.11
N ALA A 501 7.36 6.41 -21.27
CA ALA A 501 8.36 5.77 -22.12
C ALA A 501 8.76 4.38 -21.61
N ASP A 502 8.89 4.19 -20.29
CA ASP A 502 9.13 2.88 -19.69
C ASP A 502 7.97 1.91 -19.99
N ALA A 503 6.71 2.38 -19.89
CA ALA A 503 5.52 1.57 -20.17
C ALA A 503 5.41 1.10 -21.63
N MET A 504 6.02 1.81 -22.56
CA MET A 504 6.00 1.50 -24.00
C MET A 504 7.22 0.72 -24.45
N SER A 505 8.41 1.09 -23.97
CA SER A 505 9.66 0.39 -24.33
C SER A 505 9.81 -0.95 -23.64
N GLY A 506 9.32 -1.06 -22.40
CA GLY A 506 9.41 -2.26 -21.57
C GLY A 506 10.84 -2.74 -21.29
N LYS A 507 11.85 -1.89 -21.45
CA LYS A 507 13.25 -2.23 -21.24
C LYS A 507 13.59 -2.29 -19.74
N LEU A 508 14.52 -3.18 -19.39
CA LEU A 508 14.96 -3.33 -18.00
C LEU A 508 15.77 -2.11 -17.52
N ASP A 509 16.64 -1.62 -18.40
CA ASP A 509 17.37 -0.38 -18.21
C ASP A 509 16.66 0.78 -18.90
N ARG A 510 16.64 1.94 -18.21
CA ARG A 510 16.09 3.16 -18.78
C ARG A 510 16.96 3.62 -19.95
N THR A 511 16.39 3.61 -21.15
CA THR A 511 17.11 4.02 -22.35
C THR A 511 17.31 5.52 -22.48
N ARG A 512 16.41 6.34 -21.90
CA ARG A 512 16.47 7.80 -21.98
C ARG A 512 15.92 8.40 -20.69
N GLN A 513 16.63 9.39 -20.14
CA GLN A 513 16.16 10.19 -19.01
C GLN A 513 15.73 11.56 -19.55
N TYR A 514 14.43 11.81 -19.55
CA TYR A 514 13.84 13.07 -19.96
C TYR A 514 13.79 14.05 -18.79
N SER A 515 14.21 15.29 -19.02
CA SER A 515 14.23 16.35 -18.01
C SER A 515 12.87 17.03 -17.84
N GLY A 516 12.73 17.77 -16.74
CA GLY A 516 11.57 18.61 -16.49
C GLY A 516 11.89 20.08 -16.75
N VAL A 517 10.93 20.82 -17.28
CA VAL A 517 10.95 22.29 -17.33
C VAL A 517 10.44 22.84 -16.01
N THR A 518 11.12 23.84 -15.45
CA THR A 518 10.77 24.54 -14.21
C THR A 518 9.86 25.76 -14.45
N GLY A 519 9.23 26.27 -13.38
CA GLY A 519 8.40 27.47 -13.47
C GLY A 519 9.17 28.70 -13.94
N ASP A 520 10.41 28.86 -13.45
CA ASP A 520 11.29 29.98 -13.81
C ASP A 520 11.72 29.89 -15.28
N GLU A 521 12.06 28.69 -15.75
CA GLU A 521 12.36 28.44 -17.17
C GLU A 521 11.18 28.77 -18.10
N ILE A 522 9.94 28.56 -17.64
CA ILE A 522 8.74 28.97 -18.39
C ILE A 522 8.63 30.49 -18.42
N THR A 523 8.83 31.17 -17.28
CA THR A 523 8.80 32.65 -17.21
C THR A 523 9.86 33.28 -18.12
N ASP A 524 11.07 32.71 -18.09
CA ASP A 524 12.21 33.19 -18.86
C ASP A 524 12.15 32.76 -20.33
N GLY A 525 11.11 32.05 -20.76
CA GLY A 525 10.94 31.61 -22.14
C GLY A 525 11.69 30.32 -22.42
N ILE A 526 10.92 29.26 -22.66
CA ILE A 526 11.42 27.88 -22.81
C ILE A 526 12.47 27.73 -23.94
N PRO A 527 12.33 28.36 -25.12
CA PRO A 527 13.35 28.35 -26.17
C PRO A 527 14.76 28.74 -25.72
N ARG A 528 14.87 29.70 -24.79
CA ARG A 528 16.15 30.22 -24.30
C ARG A 528 16.88 29.27 -23.34
N GLN A 529 16.24 28.18 -22.94
CA GLN A 529 16.78 27.22 -21.97
C GLN A 529 17.53 26.06 -22.63
N TYR A 530 17.40 25.91 -23.94
CA TYR A 530 17.94 24.77 -24.67
C TYR A 530 18.74 25.22 -25.90
N SER A 531 19.93 24.65 -26.05
CA SER A 531 20.79 24.89 -27.23
C SER A 531 20.40 24.07 -28.46
N GLY A 532 19.41 23.19 -28.33
CA GLY A 532 18.82 22.47 -29.44
C GLY A 532 17.34 22.23 -29.19
N ASP A 533 16.65 21.79 -30.23
CA ASP A 533 15.20 21.65 -30.23
C ASP A 533 14.72 20.62 -29.20
N ARG A 534 13.50 20.81 -28.69
CA ARG A 534 12.88 19.93 -27.69
C ARG A 534 11.43 19.66 -28.00
N TYR A 535 10.97 18.47 -27.62
CA TYR A 535 9.55 18.17 -27.49
C TYR A 535 9.09 18.41 -26.06
N LEU A 536 8.21 19.38 -25.83
CA LEU A 536 7.62 19.64 -24.52
C LEU A 536 6.24 18.98 -24.41
N THR A 537 6.12 18.03 -23.49
CA THR A 537 4.83 17.40 -23.13
C THR A 537 4.16 18.16 -22.00
N VAL A 538 2.89 18.52 -22.18
CA VAL A 538 2.04 19.08 -21.13
C VAL A 538 0.75 18.29 -21.08
N THR A 539 0.37 17.80 -19.89
CA THR A 539 -0.86 17.04 -19.70
C THR A 539 -1.87 17.77 -18.81
N GLU A 540 -3.13 17.34 -18.87
CA GLU A 540 -4.16 17.76 -17.92
C GLU A 540 -3.80 17.36 -16.49
N SER A 541 -3.12 16.22 -16.30
CA SER A 541 -2.66 15.81 -14.98
C SER A 541 -1.56 16.71 -14.42
N ASP A 542 -0.67 17.26 -15.26
CA ASP A 542 0.30 18.27 -14.86
C ASP A 542 -0.41 19.56 -14.44
N TRP A 543 -1.35 20.02 -15.26
CA TRP A 543 -2.11 21.24 -15.01
C TRP A 543 -2.91 21.17 -13.70
N GLN A 544 -3.71 20.12 -13.51
CA GLN A 544 -4.52 19.93 -12.30
C GLN A 544 -3.65 19.72 -11.06
N ARG A 545 -2.52 19.01 -11.17
CA ARG A 545 -1.60 18.77 -10.07
C ARG A 545 -0.98 20.08 -9.57
N GLU A 546 -0.35 20.85 -10.45
CA GLU A 546 0.41 22.02 -10.03
C GLU A 546 -0.52 23.16 -9.55
N VAL A 547 -1.71 23.31 -10.14
CA VAL A 547 -2.61 24.44 -9.85
C VAL A 547 -3.58 24.14 -8.75
N ARG A 548 -4.19 22.95 -8.78
CA ARG A 548 -5.28 22.63 -7.86
C ARG A 548 -4.77 21.86 -6.65
N ALA A 549 -3.98 20.80 -6.84
CA ALA A 549 -3.46 20.04 -5.70
C ALA A 549 -2.32 20.77 -4.97
N TYR A 550 -1.46 21.47 -5.72
CA TYR A 550 -0.31 22.20 -5.17
C TYR A 550 -0.50 23.72 -5.14
N HIS A 551 -1.71 24.23 -5.38
CA HIS A 551 -2.04 25.66 -5.21
C HIS A 551 -1.02 26.63 -5.82
N GLU A 552 -0.51 26.31 -7.02
CA GLU A 552 0.44 27.13 -7.76
C GLU A 552 1.83 27.28 -7.09
N LEU A 553 2.18 26.38 -6.17
CA LEU A 553 3.43 26.40 -5.39
C LEU A 553 4.70 26.50 -6.24
N ARG A 554 4.74 25.80 -7.38
CA ARG A 554 5.93 25.76 -8.27
C ARG A 554 5.65 26.22 -9.69
N TYR A 555 4.41 26.11 -10.12
CA TYR A 555 3.96 26.51 -11.44
C TYR A 555 2.62 27.21 -11.30
N THR A 556 2.59 28.46 -11.72
CA THR A 556 1.39 29.29 -11.69
C THR A 556 0.50 29.02 -12.88
N ARG A 557 -0.77 29.45 -12.75
CA ARG A 557 -1.70 29.43 -13.88
C ARG A 557 -1.23 30.22 -15.07
N SER A 558 -0.67 31.39 -14.80
CA SER A 558 -0.15 32.27 -15.84
C SER A 558 1.00 31.61 -16.59
N GLN A 559 1.94 30.97 -15.88
CA GLN A 559 3.08 30.28 -16.49
C GLN A 559 2.61 29.17 -17.43
N LEU A 560 1.82 28.22 -16.95
CA LEU A 560 1.40 27.07 -17.77
C LEU A 560 0.50 27.48 -18.94
N SER A 561 -0.33 28.53 -18.77
CA SER A 561 -1.14 29.08 -19.86
C SER A 561 -0.30 29.85 -20.90
N SER A 562 0.85 30.41 -20.51
CA SER A 562 1.70 31.19 -21.41
C SER A 562 2.45 30.35 -22.44
N ILE A 563 2.64 29.04 -22.18
CA ILE A 563 3.49 28.15 -22.99
C ILE A 563 3.15 28.23 -24.48
N SER A 564 1.86 28.17 -24.82
CA SER A 564 1.38 28.19 -26.22
C SER A 564 1.54 29.54 -26.92
N SER A 565 1.81 30.60 -26.17
CA SER A 565 1.99 31.97 -26.69
C SER A 565 3.46 32.40 -26.80
N GLN A 566 4.39 31.58 -26.33
CA GLN A 566 5.81 31.89 -26.40
C GLN A 566 6.31 31.74 -27.84
N GLY A 567 7.03 32.76 -28.33
CA GLY A 567 7.67 32.68 -29.64
C GLY A 567 8.68 31.54 -29.69
N GLY A 568 8.64 30.70 -30.73
CA GLY A 568 9.50 29.50 -30.83
C GLY A 568 8.91 28.23 -30.20
N VAL A 569 7.69 28.29 -29.64
CA VAL A 569 6.98 27.12 -29.09
C VAL A 569 5.75 26.82 -29.96
N ASN A 570 5.82 25.76 -30.76
CA ASN A 570 4.79 25.39 -31.73
C ASN A 570 4.02 24.16 -31.28
N ARG A 571 2.69 24.22 -31.18
CA ARG A 571 1.88 23.04 -30.86
C ARG A 571 1.82 22.10 -32.07
N VAL A 572 2.30 20.87 -31.90
CA VAL A 572 2.39 19.85 -32.97
C VAL A 572 1.41 18.69 -32.79
N GLN A 573 0.94 18.42 -31.56
CA GLN A 573 -0.06 17.39 -31.28
C GLN A 573 -0.95 17.83 -30.12
N SER A 574 -2.25 17.50 -30.17
CA SER A 574 -3.14 17.59 -29.02
C SER A 574 -4.30 16.62 -29.16
N ASN A 575 -4.73 16.00 -28.05
CA ASN A 575 -5.90 15.12 -28.00
C ASN A 575 -6.83 15.42 -26.81
N GLY A 576 -6.82 16.66 -26.32
CA GLY A 576 -7.61 17.09 -25.16
C GLY A 576 -6.79 17.11 -23.87
N GLU A 577 -6.31 15.96 -23.40
CA GLU A 577 -5.57 15.86 -22.13
C GLU A 577 -4.05 15.77 -22.26
N PHE A 578 -3.56 15.65 -23.49
CA PHE A 578 -2.16 15.68 -23.81
C PHE A 578 -1.93 16.72 -24.91
N THR A 579 -0.89 17.52 -24.74
CA THR A 579 -0.42 18.47 -25.74
C THR A 579 1.09 18.34 -25.89
N LEU A 580 1.55 18.23 -27.13
CA LEU A 580 2.95 18.23 -27.50
C LEU A 580 3.29 19.56 -28.17
N TYR A 581 4.35 20.19 -27.69
CA TYR A 581 4.95 21.35 -28.32
C TYR A 581 6.33 21.01 -28.88
N TYR A 582 6.63 21.52 -30.07
CA TYR A 582 7.97 21.60 -30.61
C TYR A 582 8.57 22.95 -30.21
N VAL A 583 9.67 22.92 -29.48
CA VAL A 583 10.38 24.09 -28.97
C VAL A 583 11.65 24.26 -29.79
N HIS A 584 11.78 25.39 -30.49
CA HIS A 584 13.01 25.77 -31.17
C HIS A 584 14.03 26.26 -30.15
N GLY A 585 15.12 25.53 -29.96
CA GLY A 585 16.18 25.91 -29.02
C GLY A 585 16.95 27.13 -29.52
N THR A 586 17.14 28.14 -28.67
CA THR A 586 17.88 29.36 -29.01
C THR A 586 18.96 29.71 -28.00
N ALA A 587 19.24 28.84 -27.02
CA ALA A 587 20.35 29.05 -26.10
C ALA A 587 21.67 28.86 -26.87
N GLU A 588 22.62 29.77 -26.72
CA GLU A 588 23.98 29.61 -27.28
C GLU A 588 24.82 28.63 -26.46
#